data_AF-A0A8T0BSB4-F1
#
_entry.id   AF-A0A8T0BSB4-F1
#
_cell.length_a   1.000
_cell.length_b   1.000
_cell.length_c   1.000
_cell.angle_alpha   90.00
_cell.angle_beta   90.00
_cell.angle_gamma   90.00
#
_symmetry.space_group_name_H-M   'P 1'
#
loop_
_entity.id
_entity.type
_entity.pdbx_description
1 polymer ?
#
loop_
_entity_poly.entity_id
_entity_poly.type
_entity_poly.pdbx_seq_one_letter_code
_entity_poly.pdbx_strand_id
1 'polypeptide(L)'
;MELIELQCSDKLKSKYDFVGAAQLPCFLPDTLPQLRAQAAQMLFMFGSTYLCEQLFSLMKMNNTPLRSRLTDEHLHLILRISTAQSLNPDIDALASKKRCRYLTSTSQSKSECSKLSLN
;
A
#
# COMPACT_ATOMS: atom_id res chain seq x y z
N MET A 1 -11.92 -20.84 29.51
CA MET A 1 -11.30 -20.26 30.71
C MET A 1 -10.29 -19.14 30.38
N GLU A 2 -10.21 -18.68 29.13
CA GLU A 2 -9.22 -17.66 28.71
C GLU A 2 -9.43 -16.26 29.35
N LEU A 3 -10.69 -15.85 29.56
CA LEU A 3 -10.98 -14.53 30.15
C LEU A 3 -10.52 -14.44 31.61
N ILE A 4 -10.64 -15.55 32.35
CA ILE A 4 -10.18 -15.64 33.73
C ILE A 4 -8.65 -15.59 33.76
N GLU A 5 -7.98 -16.32 32.87
CA GLU A 5 -6.52 -16.28 32.73
C GLU A 5 -6.00 -14.88 32.36
N LEU A 6 -6.71 -14.17 31.49
CA LEU A 6 -6.41 -12.78 31.15
C LEU A 6 -6.52 -11.86 32.37
N GLN A 7 -7.60 -11.97 33.14
CA GLN A 7 -7.86 -11.12 34.31
C GLN A 7 -6.91 -11.41 35.49
N CYS A 8 -6.48 -12.66 35.64
CA CYS A 8 -5.59 -13.09 36.72
C CYS A 8 -4.10 -12.91 36.39
N SER A 9 -3.75 -12.44 35.19
CA SER A 9 -2.35 -12.34 34.75
C SER A 9 -1.77 -10.94 34.92
N ASP A 10 -1.04 -10.72 36.01
CA ASP A 10 -0.28 -9.48 36.25
C ASP A 10 0.77 -9.24 35.17
N LYS A 11 1.34 -10.31 34.61
CA LYS A 11 2.31 -10.23 33.50
C LYS A 11 1.67 -9.64 32.25
N LEU A 12 0.48 -10.12 31.88
CA LEU A 12 -0.19 -9.66 30.67
C LEU A 12 -0.75 -8.24 30.85
N LYS A 13 -1.20 -7.91 32.07
CA LYS A 13 -1.56 -6.54 32.46
C LYS A 13 -0.38 -5.57 32.35
N SER A 14 0.76 -5.91 32.96
CA SER A 14 1.98 -5.09 32.85
C SER A 14 2.45 -4.93 31.40
N LYS A 15 2.32 -5.99 30.58
CA LYS A 15 2.60 -5.89 29.14
C LYS A 15 1.63 -4.95 28.44
N TYR A 16 0.33 -5.03 28.72
CA TYR A 16 -0.65 -4.10 28.19
C TYR A 16 -0.32 -2.65 28.53
N ASP A 17 0.03 -2.37 29.79
CA ASP A 17 0.40 -1.02 30.23
C ASP A 17 1.66 -0.50 29.49
N PHE A 18 2.56 -1.40 29.10
CA PHE A 18 3.79 -1.05 28.38
C PHE A 18 3.60 -0.90 26.85
N VAL A 19 2.90 -1.83 26.19
CA VAL A 19 2.78 -1.87 24.71
C VAL A 19 1.46 -1.34 24.17
N GLY A 20 0.44 -1.22 25.01
CA GLY A 20 -0.91 -0.82 24.63
C GLY A 20 -1.72 -1.89 23.86
N ALA A 21 -2.98 -1.55 23.59
CA ALA A 21 -3.95 -2.47 22.96
C ALA A 21 -3.55 -2.89 21.53
N ALA A 22 -2.88 -2.01 20.77
CA ALA A 22 -2.53 -2.26 19.37
C ALA A 22 -1.48 -3.38 19.21
N GLN A 23 -0.58 -3.51 20.18
CA GLN A 23 0.53 -4.46 20.11
C GLN A 23 0.35 -5.67 21.02
N LEU A 24 -0.55 -5.59 22.02
CA LEU A 24 -0.87 -6.70 22.91
C LEU A 24 -1.10 -8.04 22.17
N PRO A 25 -1.81 -8.09 21.03
CA PRO A 25 -2.14 -9.38 20.41
C PRO A 25 -0.93 -10.15 19.88
N CYS A 26 0.18 -9.47 19.60
CA CYS A 26 1.45 -10.10 19.23
C CYS A 26 2.14 -10.81 20.40
N PHE A 27 1.78 -10.45 21.63
CA PHE A 27 2.37 -10.99 22.86
C PHE A 27 1.45 -11.96 23.60
N LEU A 28 0.26 -12.23 23.05
CA LEU A 28 -0.64 -13.24 23.59
C LEU A 28 -0.03 -14.65 23.39
N PRO A 29 0.04 -15.45 24.45
CA PRO A 29 0.52 -16.83 24.35
C PRO A 29 -0.45 -17.69 23.52
N ASP A 30 0.07 -18.74 22.88
CA ASP A 30 -0.71 -19.67 22.06
C ASP A 30 -1.74 -20.49 22.86
N THR A 31 -1.65 -20.44 24.20
CA THR A 31 -2.65 -21.01 25.13
C THR A 31 -3.96 -20.22 25.17
N LEU A 32 -3.99 -19.00 24.60
CA LEU A 32 -5.17 -18.12 24.55
C LEU A 32 -5.63 -17.85 23.10
N PRO A 33 -5.96 -18.89 22.31
CA PRO A 33 -6.26 -18.76 20.89
C PRO A 33 -7.53 -17.94 20.61
N GLN A 34 -8.56 -18.03 21.46
CA GLN A 34 -9.81 -17.28 21.24
C GLN A 34 -9.59 -15.79 21.47
N LEU A 35 -8.88 -15.44 22.54
CA LEU A 35 -8.54 -14.06 22.85
C LEU A 35 -7.66 -13.44 21.76
N ARG A 36 -6.69 -14.20 21.22
CA ARG A 36 -5.85 -13.74 20.10
C ARG A 36 -6.68 -13.48 18.85
N ALA A 37 -7.62 -14.37 18.51
CA ALA A 37 -8.50 -14.20 17.37
C ALA A 37 -9.42 -12.97 17.52
N GLN A 38 -10.03 -12.79 18.70
CA GLN A 38 -10.89 -11.64 18.98
C GLN A 38 -10.11 -10.32 18.95
N ALA A 39 -8.92 -10.28 19.55
CA ALA A 39 -8.10 -9.08 19.54
C ALA A 39 -7.63 -8.75 18.11
N ALA A 40 -7.24 -9.74 17.31
CA ALA A 40 -6.91 -9.55 15.90
C ALA A 40 -8.10 -9.04 15.08
N GLN A 41 -9.31 -9.58 15.30
CA GLN A 41 -10.52 -9.13 14.63
C GLN A 41 -10.85 -7.67 14.99
N MET A 42 -10.71 -7.31 16.26
CA MET A 42 -10.93 -5.94 16.71
C MET A 42 -9.91 -4.97 16.08
N LEU A 43 -8.62 -5.31 16.08
CA LEU A 43 -7.59 -4.52 15.39
C LEU A 43 -7.86 -4.39 13.90
N PHE A 44 -8.33 -5.46 13.25
CA PHE A 44 -8.66 -5.43 11.83
C PHE A 44 -9.86 -4.54 11.52
N MET A 45 -10.91 -4.56 12.35
CA MET A 45 -12.04 -3.64 12.21
C MET A 45 -11.57 -2.17 12.27
N PHE A 46 -10.78 -1.81 13.29
CA PHE A 46 -10.24 -0.45 13.41
C PHE A 46 -9.23 -0.09 12.29
N GLY A 47 -8.40 -1.04 11.88
CA GLY A 47 -7.43 -0.83 10.80
C GLY A 47 -8.10 -0.63 9.44
N SER A 48 -9.14 -1.41 9.16
CA SER A 48 -9.90 -1.31 7.90
C SER A 48 -10.75 -0.04 7.85
N THR A 49 -11.37 0.39 8.96
CA THR A 49 -12.09 1.68 9.00
C THR A 49 -11.13 2.84 8.74
N TYR A 50 -9.96 2.83 9.39
CA TYR A 50 -8.93 3.85 9.15
C TYR A 50 -8.49 3.89 7.68
N LEU A 51 -8.23 2.72 7.09
CA LEU A 51 -7.83 2.64 5.68
C LEU A 51 -8.91 3.18 4.75
N CYS A 52 -10.19 2.87 5.02
CA CYS A 52 -11.33 3.39 4.26
C CYS A 52 -11.47 4.92 4.38
N GLU A 53 -11.29 5.49 5.58
CA GLU A 53 -11.32 6.93 5.80
C GLU A 53 -10.18 7.65 5.07
N GLN A 54 -8.97 7.07 5.11
CA GLN A 54 -7.83 7.59 4.37
C GLN A 54 -8.05 7.51 2.86
N LEU A 55 -8.64 6.41 2.39
CA LEU A 55 -9.03 6.26 0.98
C LEU A 55 -10.03 7.33 0.54
N PHE A 56 -11.05 7.58 1.35
CA PHE A 56 -12.07 8.60 1.07
C PHE A 56 -11.49 10.00 1.03
N SER A 57 -10.61 10.32 1.99
CA SER A 57 -9.88 11.59 2.03
C SER A 57 -9.03 11.78 0.77
N LEU A 58 -8.33 10.73 0.35
CA LEU A 58 -7.53 10.75 -0.89
C LEU A 58 -8.40 10.91 -2.15
N MET A 59 -9.56 10.25 -2.20
CA MET A 59 -10.51 10.43 -3.31
C MET A 59 -11.00 11.88 -3.38
N LYS A 60 -11.29 12.49 -2.24
CA LYS A 60 -11.69 13.91 -2.15
C LYS A 60 -10.57 14.85 -2.62
N MET A 61 -9.32 14.55 -2.29
CA MET A 61 -8.16 15.33 -2.75
C MET A 61 -7.89 15.17 -4.25
N ASN A 62 -8.18 14.00 -4.83
CA ASN A 62 -7.97 13.75 -6.27
C ASN A 62 -9.15 14.24 -7.15
N ASN A 63 -10.37 14.30 -6.61
CA ASN A 63 -11.55 14.90 -7.25
C ASN A 63 -11.62 16.41 -7.03
N THR A 64 -10.61 17.15 -7.49
CA THR A 64 -10.69 18.63 -7.54
C THR A 64 -11.43 19.08 -8.80
N PRO A 65 -12.18 20.20 -8.77
CA PRO A 65 -12.95 20.70 -9.92
C PRO A 65 -12.07 21.00 -11.16
N LEU A 66 -10.75 21.13 -11.00
CA LEU A 66 -9.78 21.33 -12.08
C LEU A 66 -9.40 20.02 -12.81
N ARG A 67 -9.83 18.85 -12.32
CA ARG A 67 -9.38 17.51 -12.74
C ARG A 67 -10.52 16.65 -13.32
N SER A 68 -11.34 17.23 -14.20
CA SER A 68 -12.47 16.58 -14.90
C SER A 68 -12.12 15.41 -15.84
N ARG A 69 -10.85 14.97 -15.88
CA ARG A 69 -10.33 13.95 -16.84
C ARG A 69 -9.79 12.68 -16.17
N LEU A 70 -9.95 12.54 -14.86
CA LEU A 70 -9.53 11.32 -14.16
C LEU A 70 -10.53 10.20 -14.45
N THR A 71 -10.12 9.24 -15.29
CA THR A 71 -10.93 8.01 -15.49
C THR A 71 -10.82 7.11 -14.27
N ASP A 72 -11.77 6.19 -14.12
CA ASP A 72 -11.81 5.20 -13.04
C ASP A 72 -10.48 4.43 -12.91
N GLU A 73 -9.88 4.04 -14.04
CA GLU A 73 -8.57 3.38 -14.05
C GLU A 73 -7.45 4.22 -13.42
N HIS A 74 -7.43 5.53 -13.70
CA HIS A 74 -6.42 6.43 -13.12
C HIS A 74 -6.63 6.57 -11.61
N LEU A 75 -7.89 6.63 -11.17
CA LEU A 75 -8.22 6.69 -9.75
C LEU A 75 -7.79 5.39 -9.04
N HIS A 76 -8.12 4.24 -9.62
CA HIS A 76 -7.71 2.94 -9.10
C HIS A 76 -6.19 2.83 -8.91
N LEU A 77 -5.41 3.29 -9.90
CA LEU A 77 -3.94 3.30 -9.83
C LEU A 77 -3.42 4.24 -8.74
N ILE A 78 -3.98 5.45 -8.63
CA ILE A 78 -3.58 6.41 -7.59
C ILE A 78 -3.87 5.86 -6.19
N LEU A 79 -5.06 5.28 -6.01
CA LEU A 79 -5.44 4.66 -4.74
C LEU A 79 -4.49 3.52 -4.39
N ARG A 80 -4.21 2.63 -5.33
CA ARG A 80 -3.30 1.49 -5.16
C ARG A 80 -1.86 1.91 -4.82
N ILE A 81 -1.35 2.97 -5.45
CA ILE A 81 -0.01 3.49 -5.14
C ILE A 81 0.01 4.14 -3.74
N SER A 82 -1.05 4.87 -3.39
CA SER A 82 -1.10 5.62 -2.14
C SER A 82 -1.37 4.76 -0.90
N THR A 83 -2.01 3.60 -1.06
CA THR A 83 -2.29 2.65 0.04
C THR A 83 -1.30 1.49 0.11
N ALA A 84 -0.38 1.36 -0.86
CA ALA A 84 0.64 0.31 -0.83
C ALA A 84 1.62 0.52 0.34
N GLN A 85 1.75 -0.47 1.22
CA GLN A 85 2.74 -0.46 2.31
C GLN A 85 4.18 -0.53 1.80
N SER A 86 4.40 -1.15 0.63
CA SER A 86 5.70 -1.22 -0.04
C SER A 86 5.52 -1.18 -1.55
N LEU A 87 6.01 -0.12 -2.18
CA LEU A 87 6.15 -0.03 -3.63
C LEU A 87 7.64 0.12 -3.94
N ASN A 88 8.26 -0.93 -4.47
CA ASN A 88 9.62 -0.88 -4.99
C ASN A 88 9.55 -0.75 -6.51
N PRO A 89 9.52 0.48 -7.06
CA PRO A 89 9.56 0.65 -8.50
C PRO A 89 10.92 0.19 -9.03
N ASP A 90 10.91 -0.68 -10.04
CA ASP A 90 12.12 -1.06 -10.76
C ASP A 90 12.57 0.11 -11.66
N ILE A 91 13.39 0.99 -11.07
CA ILE A 91 13.87 2.21 -11.73
C ILE A 91 14.81 1.85 -12.89
N ASP A 92 15.59 0.78 -12.78
CA ASP A 92 16.56 0.39 -13.80
C ASP A 92 15.87 -0.17 -15.04
N ALA A 93 14.86 -1.02 -14.87
CA ALA A 93 14.03 -1.49 -15.97
C ALA A 93 13.26 -0.33 -16.63
N LEU A 94 12.71 0.59 -15.83
CA LEU A 94 12.01 1.77 -16.35
C LEU A 94 12.95 2.69 -17.16
N ALA A 95 14.15 2.97 -16.62
CA ALA A 95 15.16 3.80 -17.26
C ALA A 95 15.65 3.15 -18.57
N SER A 96 15.88 1.85 -18.57
CA SER A 96 16.29 1.08 -19.75
C SER A 96 15.23 1.11 -20.84
N LYS A 97 13.95 0.94 -20.49
CA LYS A 97 12.83 0.98 -21.44
C LYS A 97 12.63 2.38 -22.04
N LYS A 98 12.83 3.44 -21.24
CA LYS A 98 12.79 4.83 -21.72
C LYS A 98 13.97 5.14 -22.65
N ARG A 99 15.18 4.68 -22.32
CA ARG A 99 16.37 4.79 -23.19
C ARG A 99 16.18 4.08 -24.52
N CYS A 100 15.64 2.86 -24.51
CA CYS A 100 15.33 2.14 -25.76
C CYS A 100 14.35 2.91 -26.63
N ARG A 101 13.32 3.57 -26.07
CA ARG A 101 12.40 4.39 -26.88
C ARG A 101 13.09 5.56 -27.59
N TYR A 102 13.98 6.27 -26.90
CA TYR A 102 14.75 7.36 -27.51
C TYR A 102 15.69 6.86 -28.62
N LEU A 103 16.29 5.68 -28.42
CA LEU A 103 17.12 5.04 -29.43
C LEU A 103 16.30 4.52 -30.63
N THR A 104 15.07 4.05 -30.42
CA THR A 104 14.17 3.63 -31.52
C THR A 104 13.60 4.81 -32.31
N SER A 105 13.31 5.96 -31.67
CA SER A 105 12.87 7.16 -32.38
C SER A 105 14.01 7.86 -33.14
N THR A 106 15.26 7.71 -32.69
CA THR A 106 16.46 8.21 -33.41
C THR A 106 16.99 7.23 -34.47
N SER A 107 16.64 5.94 -34.41
CA SER A 107 16.96 4.98 -35.48
C SER A 107 15.92 4.96 -36.60
N GLN A 108 14.66 5.35 -36.34
CA GLN A 108 13.72 5.65 -37.43
C GLN A 108 14.18 6.87 -38.25
N SER A 109 14.65 7.96 -37.61
CA SER A 109 15.18 9.13 -38.34
C SER A 109 16.53 8.88 -39.04
N LYS A 110 17.38 7.98 -38.52
CA LYS A 110 18.60 7.54 -39.23
C LYS A 110 18.32 6.60 -40.40
N SER A 111 17.28 5.76 -40.33
CA SER A 111 16.91 4.87 -41.44
C SER A 111 16.26 5.60 -42.62
N GLU A 112 15.60 6.75 -42.36
CA GLU A 112 15.09 7.64 -43.42
C GLU A 112 16.19 8.51 -44.02
N CYS A 113 17.12 9.04 -43.21
CA CYS A 113 18.25 9.84 -43.71
C CYS A 113 19.22 9.02 -44.60
N SER A 114 19.38 7.72 -44.32
CA SER A 114 20.25 6.85 -45.13
C SER A 114 19.61 6.42 -46.47
N LYS A 115 18.29 6.60 -46.64
CA LYS A 115 17.60 6.34 -47.92
C LYS A 115 17.55 7.56 -48.85
N LEU A 116 17.89 8.75 -48.35
CA LEU A 116 17.90 10.00 -49.11
C LEU A 116 19.28 10.41 -49.66
N SER A 117 20.35 9.65 -49.38
CA SER A 117 21.69 9.87 -49.96
C SER A 117 22.08 8.88 -51.07
N LEU A 118 21.10 8.14 -51.61
CA LEU A 118 21.32 7.13 -52.66
C LEU A 118 20.38 7.29 -53.87
N ASN A 119 19.84 8.49 -54.08
CA ASN A 119 19.30 8.94 -55.37
C ASN A 119 19.94 10.26 -55.75
#